data_AF-A0A6L5E1F9-F1
#
_entry.id   AF-A0A6L5E1F9-F1
#
_cell.length_a   1.000
_cell.length_b   1.000
_cell.length_c   1.000
_cell.angle_alpha   90.00
_cell.angle_beta   90.00
_cell.angle_gamma   90.00
#
_symmetry.space_group_name_H-M   'P 1'
#
loop_
_entity.id
_entity.type
_entity.pdbx_description
1 polymer ?
#
loop_
_entity_poly.entity_id
_entity_poly.type
_entity_poly.pdbx_seq_one_letter_code
_entity_poly.pdbx_strand_id
1 'polypeptide(L)'
;MNRLPLIVITFLFVSCQTDTKLFDDVSEMAVFDRVYKPTLIQSGNESGFLEPMMEYSLFRIDSLDFQNLETSILTSDKFKEGSFYLNIELNDYIYNNDLDILNMTKSLITENQFDKTYYLYLMSDRKTFAVCKVNN
;
A
#
# COMPACT_ATOMS: atom_id res chain seq x y z
N MET A 1 49.45 30.55 -1.71
CA MET A 1 48.43 30.38 -2.77
C MET A 1 47.76 29.04 -2.52
N ASN A 2 46.66 28.99 -1.76
CA ASN A 2 45.26 28.95 -2.26
C ASN A 2 45.18 28.12 -3.56
N ARG A 3 44.42 27.02 -3.66
CA ARG A 3 42.97 26.92 -3.39
C ARG A 3 42.56 25.45 -3.18
N LEU A 4 41.76 25.20 -2.13
CA LEU A 4 40.77 24.12 -2.10
C LEU A 4 39.65 24.46 -3.10
N PRO A 5 39.15 23.49 -3.86
CA PRO A 5 37.71 23.36 -4.03
C PRO A 5 37.30 21.87 -4.13
N LEU A 6 36.09 21.41 -3.88
CA LEU A 6 34.87 21.92 -3.27
C LEU A 6 34.06 20.63 -3.10
N ILE A 7 33.70 20.27 -1.87
CA ILE A 7 32.84 19.11 -1.61
C ILE A 7 31.46 19.41 -2.21
N VAL A 8 31.07 18.70 -3.27
CA VAL A 8 29.69 18.68 -3.74
C VAL A 8 29.00 17.52 -3.04
N ILE A 9 28.48 17.77 -1.85
CA ILE A 9 27.43 16.94 -1.28
C ILE A 9 26.16 17.33 -2.01
N THR A 10 25.79 16.56 -3.02
CA THR A 10 24.43 16.55 -3.55
C THR A 10 23.52 16.00 -2.46
N PHE A 11 22.93 16.89 -1.66
CA PHE A 11 21.69 16.60 -0.96
C PHE A 11 20.63 16.36 -2.04
N LEU A 12 20.41 15.10 -2.39
CA LEU A 12 19.17 14.68 -3.02
C LEU A 12 18.08 14.86 -1.96
N PHE A 13 17.49 16.05 -1.93
CA PHE A 13 16.16 16.26 -1.36
C PHE A 13 15.17 15.49 -2.23
N VAL A 14 15.10 14.17 -2.05
CA VAL A 14 13.92 13.41 -2.44
C VAL A 14 12.80 14.03 -1.62
N SER A 15 11.92 14.76 -2.28
CA SER A 15 10.73 15.34 -1.66
C SER A 15 10.02 14.26 -0.85
N CYS A 16 9.80 14.51 0.45
CA CYS A 16 8.83 13.77 1.27
C CYS A 16 7.43 13.97 0.69
N GLN A 17 7.14 13.34 -0.44
CA GLN A 17 5.78 13.13 -0.89
C GLN A 17 5.42 11.75 -0.36
N THR A 18 4.80 11.71 0.82
CA THR A 18 4.12 10.51 1.32
C THR A 18 3.00 10.22 0.33
N ASP A 19 3.30 9.43 -0.70
CA ASP A 19 2.31 9.03 -1.70
C ASP A 19 1.42 7.94 -1.08
N THR A 20 0.47 8.39 -0.25
CA THR A 20 -0.50 7.56 0.48
C THR A 20 -1.82 7.43 -0.26
N LYS A 21 -1.92 7.97 -1.48
CA LYS A 21 -3.19 8.12 -2.20
C LYS A 21 -4.05 6.86 -2.24
N LEU A 22 -3.46 5.70 -2.58
CA LEU A 22 -4.21 4.44 -2.62
C LEU A 22 -4.76 4.06 -1.24
N PHE A 23 -4.01 4.30 -0.17
CA PHE A 23 -4.48 4.04 1.18
C PHE A 23 -5.47 5.11 1.68
N ASP A 24 -5.34 6.35 1.22
CA ASP A 24 -6.30 7.43 1.52
C ASP A 24 -7.67 7.09 0.90
N ASP A 25 -7.70 6.65 -0.37
CA ASP A 25 -8.92 6.15 -1.03
C ASP A 25 -9.57 5.02 -0.22
N VAL A 26 -8.78 4.02 0.21
CA VAL A 26 -9.28 2.91 1.03
C VAL A 26 -9.78 3.38 2.39
N SER A 27 -9.09 4.33 3.01
CA SER A 27 -9.49 4.88 4.31
C SER A 27 -10.82 5.61 4.23
N GLU A 28 -11.04 6.37 3.15
CA GLU A 28 -12.31 7.04 2.88
C GLU A 28 -13.43 6.03 2.62
N MET A 29 -13.22 5.04 1.76
CA MET A 29 -14.21 3.98 1.48
C MET A 29 -14.55 3.17 2.74
N ALA A 30 -13.53 2.80 3.52
CA ALA A 30 -13.70 2.03 4.74
C ALA A 30 -14.34 2.85 5.87
N VAL A 31 -14.25 4.18 5.81
CA VAL A 31 -14.65 5.10 6.88
C VAL A 31 -13.98 4.70 8.18
N PHE A 32 -12.64 4.61 8.17
CA PHE A 32 -11.90 4.29 9.38
C PHE A 32 -12.04 5.42 10.41
N ASP A 33 -12.41 5.07 11.64
CA ASP A 33 -12.54 6.03 12.75
C ASP A 33 -11.19 6.60 13.23
N ARG A 34 -10.09 6.04 12.74
CA ARG A 34 -8.72 6.41 13.10
C ARG A 34 -7.96 6.91 11.88
N VAL A 35 -7.17 7.96 12.10
CA VAL A 35 -6.16 8.42 11.15
C VAL A 35 -4.89 7.60 11.33
N TYR A 36 -4.54 6.81 10.32
CA TYR A 36 -3.28 6.07 10.25
C TYR A 36 -2.20 6.89 9.57
N LYS A 37 -0.93 6.66 9.92
CA LYS A 37 0.23 7.37 9.33
C LYS A 37 1.25 6.39 8.74
N PRO A 38 0.89 5.64 7.70
CA PRO A 38 1.83 4.75 7.05
C PRO A 38 2.99 5.51 6.37
N THR A 39 4.12 4.84 6.26
CA THR A 39 5.28 5.28 5.46
C THR A 39 5.35 4.43 4.20
N LEU A 40 5.35 5.05 3.03
CA LEU A 40 5.51 4.34 1.76
C LEU A 40 6.89 3.67 1.69
N ILE A 41 6.91 2.38 1.36
CA ILE A 41 8.13 1.60 1.08
C ILE A 41 8.41 1.65 -0.42
N GLN A 42 7.41 1.26 -1.22
CA GLN A 42 7.49 1.21 -2.67
C GLN A 42 6.08 1.31 -3.27
N SER A 43 5.99 1.77 -4.50
CA SER A 43 4.78 1.76 -5.30
C SER A 43 5.14 1.45 -6.74
N GLY A 44 4.16 0.94 -7.48
CA GLY A 44 4.34 0.60 -8.88
C GLY A 44 3.00 0.46 -9.59
N ASN A 45 3.05 0.27 -10.90
CA ASN A 45 1.87 0.05 -11.71
C ASN A 45 2.14 -0.96 -12.83
N GLU A 46 1.08 -1.63 -13.25
CA GLU A 46 1.07 -2.47 -14.43
C GLU A 46 0.45 -1.69 -15.59
N SER A 47 1.20 -1.54 -16.67
CA SER A 47 0.76 -0.74 -17.83
C SER A 47 -0.33 -1.45 -18.63
N GLY A 48 -1.47 -0.78 -18.83
CA GLY A 48 -2.46 -1.15 -19.84
C GLY A 48 -2.31 -0.34 -21.13
N PHE A 49 -3.22 -0.56 -22.09
CA PHE A 49 -3.16 0.10 -23.40
C PHE A 49 -3.41 1.62 -23.34
N LEU A 50 -4.31 2.07 -22.46
CA LEU A 50 -4.67 3.49 -22.28
C LEU A 50 -4.47 3.98 -20.85
N GLU A 51 -4.75 3.14 -19.86
CA GLU A 51 -4.58 3.42 -18.43
C GLU A 51 -3.87 2.23 -17.75
N PRO A 52 -3.23 2.42 -16.58
CA PRO A 52 -2.70 1.30 -15.81
C PRO A 52 -3.80 0.27 -15.54
N MET A 53 -3.52 -1.02 -15.74
CA MET A 53 -4.45 -2.09 -15.37
C MET A 53 -4.49 -2.26 -13.84
N MET A 54 -3.38 -1.95 -13.19
CA MET A 54 -3.24 -2.06 -11.76
C MET A 54 -2.22 -1.05 -11.21
N GLU A 55 -2.48 -0.53 -10.02
CA GLU A 55 -1.57 0.29 -9.23
C GLU A 55 -1.42 -0.34 -7.84
N TYR A 56 -0.21 -0.38 -7.28
CA TYR A 56 -0.01 -0.83 -5.91
C TYR A 56 0.89 0.13 -5.13
N SER A 57 0.66 0.18 -3.82
CA SER A 57 1.52 0.83 -2.85
C SER A 57 1.73 -0.09 -1.65
N LEU A 58 2.98 -0.26 -1.27
CA LEU A 58 3.41 -1.03 -0.11
C LEU A 58 3.84 -0.05 0.99
N PHE A 59 3.33 -0.27 2.19
CA PHE A 59 3.49 0.64 3.31
C PHE A 59 4.04 -0.07 4.54
N ARG A 60 4.82 0.67 5.33
CA ARG A 60 5.15 0.34 6.70
C ARG A 60 4.29 1.14 7.67
N ILE A 61 3.91 0.53 8.78
CA ILE A 61 3.18 1.20 9.86
C ILE A 61 3.66 0.70 11.23
N ASP A 62 3.40 1.46 12.28
CA ASP A 62 3.67 1.04 13.66
C ASP A 62 2.85 -0.20 14.02
N SER A 63 3.39 -1.09 14.87
CA SER A 63 2.73 -2.34 15.23
C SER A 63 1.40 -2.15 15.97
N LEU A 64 1.26 -1.09 16.78
CA LEU A 64 -0.03 -0.77 17.43
C LEU A 64 -1.05 -0.32 16.39
N ASP A 65 -0.63 0.55 15.47
CA ASP A 65 -1.48 0.99 14.37
C ASP A 65 -1.85 -0.16 13.42
N PHE A 66 -0.93 -1.11 13.18
CA PHE A 66 -1.21 -2.32 12.42
C PHE A 66 -2.32 -3.15 13.08
N GLN A 67 -2.24 -3.39 14.39
CA GLN A 67 -3.26 -4.16 15.11
C GLN A 67 -4.63 -3.47 15.07
N ASN A 68 -4.63 -2.13 15.17
CA ASN A 68 -5.87 -1.35 15.04
C ASN A 68 -6.44 -1.45 13.62
N LEU A 69 -5.59 -1.34 12.59
CA LEU A 69 -5.98 -1.48 11.19
C LEU A 69 -6.53 -2.89 10.90
N GLU A 70 -5.84 -3.93 11.38
CA GLU A 70 -6.29 -5.33 11.30
C GLU A 70 -7.67 -5.50 11.93
N THR A 71 -7.86 -4.97 13.13
CA THR A 71 -9.16 -5.01 13.82
C THR A 71 -10.23 -4.28 13.00
N SER A 72 -9.97 -3.04 12.56
CA SER A 72 -10.91 -2.26 11.75
C SER A 72 -11.35 -3.00 10.48
N ILE A 73 -10.42 -3.67 9.80
CA ILE A 73 -10.72 -4.44 8.59
C ILE A 73 -11.55 -5.69 8.92
N LEU A 74 -11.12 -6.48 9.91
CA LEU A 74 -11.77 -7.74 10.26
C LEU A 74 -13.19 -7.55 10.79
N THR A 75 -13.46 -6.44 11.48
CA THR A 75 -14.81 -6.12 12.00
C THR A 75 -15.70 -5.37 11.01
N SER A 76 -15.14 -4.82 9.94
CA SER A 76 -15.90 -4.05 8.95
C SER A 76 -16.74 -4.97 8.05
N ASP A 77 -17.98 -4.56 7.78
CA ASP A 77 -18.88 -5.18 6.79
C ASP A 77 -18.57 -4.74 5.35
N LYS A 78 -17.80 -3.66 5.19
CA LYS A 78 -17.39 -3.14 3.87
C LYS A 78 -16.32 -3.99 3.21
N PHE A 79 -15.45 -4.61 4.00
CA PHE A 79 -14.46 -5.56 3.50
C PHE A 79 -15.09 -6.92 3.25
N LYS A 80 -14.81 -7.49 2.08
CA LYS A 80 -15.26 -8.80 1.63
C LYS A 80 -14.08 -9.75 1.44
N GLU A 81 -14.39 -11.03 1.25
CA GLU A 81 -13.41 -12.00 0.82
C GLU A 81 -12.84 -11.58 -0.53
N GLY A 82 -11.52 -11.49 -0.60
CA GLY A 82 -10.79 -11.12 -1.80
C GLY A 82 -10.00 -12.27 -2.38
N SER A 83 -9.51 -12.09 -3.60
CA SER A 83 -8.49 -12.94 -4.20
C SER A 83 -7.12 -12.27 -4.13
N PHE A 84 -6.09 -13.08 -4.30
CA PHE A 84 -4.74 -12.56 -4.46
C PHE A 84 -4.57 -12.08 -5.90
N TYR A 85 -4.21 -10.82 -6.08
CA TYR A 85 -3.87 -10.26 -7.38
C TYR A 85 -2.37 -10.40 -7.63
N LEU A 86 -2.01 -11.04 -8.74
CA LEU A 86 -0.62 -11.28 -9.11
C LEU A 86 0.03 -9.98 -9.62
N ASN A 87 1.07 -9.51 -8.94
CA ASN A 87 1.93 -8.44 -9.46
C ASN A 87 3.40 -8.78 -9.22
N ILE A 88 4.21 -8.81 -10.27
CA ILE A 88 5.59 -9.30 -10.19
C ILE A 88 6.39 -8.61 -9.07
N GLU A 89 6.35 -7.28 -8.99
CA GLU A 89 7.14 -6.53 -8.00
C GLU A 89 6.64 -6.73 -6.57
N LEU A 90 5.31 -6.71 -6.35
CA LEU A 90 4.73 -6.99 -5.03
C LEU A 90 4.98 -8.44 -4.60
N ASN A 91 4.86 -9.39 -5.53
CA ASN A 91 5.09 -10.81 -5.27
C ASN A 91 6.55 -11.06 -4.90
N ASP A 92 7.48 -10.46 -5.64
CA ASP A 92 8.91 -10.55 -5.35
C ASP A 92 9.21 -9.98 -3.96
N TYR A 93 8.57 -8.87 -3.58
CA TYR A 93 8.69 -8.34 -2.22
C TYR A 93 8.20 -9.34 -1.17
N ILE A 94 6.99 -9.89 -1.34
CA ILE A 94 6.38 -10.84 -0.40
C ILE A 94 7.27 -12.08 -0.27
N TYR A 95 7.70 -12.65 -1.40
CA TYR A 95 8.53 -13.86 -1.45
C TYR A 95 9.91 -13.64 -0.82
N ASN A 96 10.61 -12.57 -1.20
CA ASN A 96 11.97 -12.30 -0.72
C ASN A 96 12.01 -11.95 0.78
N ASN A 97 10.89 -11.56 1.37
CA ASN A 97 10.78 -11.24 2.80
C ASN A 97 10.07 -12.32 3.62
N ASP A 98 9.74 -13.48 3.03
CA ASP A 98 9.03 -14.59 3.69
C ASP A 98 7.73 -14.13 4.37
N LEU A 99 6.91 -13.39 3.63
CA LEU A 99 5.67 -12.81 4.12
C LEU A 99 4.44 -13.60 3.65
N ASP A 100 3.44 -13.67 4.52
CA ASP A 100 2.10 -14.18 4.20
C ASP A 100 1.05 -13.06 4.32
N ILE A 101 -0.07 -13.21 3.62
CA ILE A 101 -1.22 -12.30 3.72
C ILE A 101 -2.20 -12.81 4.77
N LEU A 102 -2.48 -12.00 5.79
CA LEU A 102 -3.26 -12.39 6.96
C LEU A 102 -4.77 -12.24 6.80
N ASN A 103 -5.23 -11.34 5.93
CA ASN A 103 -6.63 -10.90 5.88
C ASN A 103 -7.35 -11.26 4.57
N MET A 104 -7.01 -12.37 3.92
CA MET A 104 -7.65 -12.79 2.66
C MET A 104 -9.18 -12.87 2.73
N THR A 105 -9.72 -13.25 3.88
CA THR A 105 -11.18 -13.31 4.14
C THR A 105 -11.85 -11.93 4.20
N LYS A 106 -11.07 -10.85 4.34
CA LYS A 106 -11.48 -9.45 4.48
C LYS A 106 -10.45 -8.52 3.81
N SER A 107 -10.11 -8.77 2.55
CA SER A 107 -9.09 -7.99 1.82
C SER A 107 -9.66 -7.11 0.72
N LEU A 108 -10.89 -7.36 0.27
CA LEU A 108 -11.50 -6.68 -0.87
C LEU A 108 -12.43 -5.54 -0.42
N ILE A 109 -12.27 -4.35 -0.99
CA ILE A 109 -13.20 -3.22 -0.84
C ILE A 109 -13.46 -2.55 -2.19
N THR A 110 -14.70 -2.12 -2.43
CA THR A 110 -15.13 -1.53 -3.69
C THR A 110 -16.04 -0.33 -3.40
N GLU A 111 -15.88 0.77 -4.15
CA GLU A 111 -16.80 1.92 -4.08
C GLU A 111 -18.14 1.63 -4.79
N ASN A 112 -18.06 0.94 -5.94
CA ASN A 112 -19.19 0.44 -6.73
C ASN A 112 -18.72 -0.76 -7.55
N GLN A 113 -19.61 -1.71 -7.89
CA GLN A 113 -19.27 -2.94 -8.63
C GLN A 113 -18.76 -2.71 -10.07
N PHE A 114 -18.78 -1.47 -10.55
CA PHE A 114 -18.49 -1.10 -11.95
C PHE A 114 -17.31 -0.14 -12.13
N ASP A 115 -16.63 0.32 -11.08
CA ASP A 115 -15.56 1.32 -11.22
C ASP A 115 -14.18 0.74 -10.88
N LYS A 116 -13.87 0.59 -9.60
CA LYS A 116 -12.52 0.25 -9.13
C LYS A 116 -12.59 -0.73 -7.98
N THR A 117 -11.70 -1.70 -8.05
CA THR A 117 -11.55 -2.71 -7.02
C THR A 117 -10.27 -2.46 -6.25
N TYR A 118 -10.37 -2.37 -4.93
CA TYR A 118 -9.21 -2.21 -4.07
C TYR A 118 -9.01 -3.46 -3.22
N TYR A 119 -7.75 -3.86 -3.10
CA TYR A 119 -7.31 -4.92 -2.21
C TYR A 119 -6.39 -4.31 -1.16
N LEU A 120 -6.66 -4.58 0.11
CA LEU A 120 -5.77 -4.24 1.22
C LEU A 120 -5.25 -5.57 1.81
N TYR A 121 -3.95 -5.79 1.72
CA TYR A 121 -3.27 -6.99 2.20
C TYR A 121 -2.42 -6.67 3.44
N LEU A 122 -2.73 -7.30 4.56
CA LEU A 122 -1.97 -7.21 5.81
C LEU A 122 -0.90 -8.31 5.84
N MET A 123 0.37 -7.96 6.06
CA MET A 123 1.47 -8.92 6.01
C MET A 123 1.75 -9.56 7.37
N SER A 124 2.28 -10.79 7.35
CA SER A 124 2.58 -11.61 8.54
C SER A 124 3.59 -11.00 9.51
N ASP A 125 4.39 -10.04 9.05
CA ASP A 125 5.34 -9.30 9.89
C ASP A 125 4.69 -8.26 10.83
N ARG A 126 3.38 -8.06 10.71
CA ARG A 126 2.55 -7.16 11.55
C ARG A 126 3.07 -5.72 11.62
N LYS A 127 3.70 -5.27 10.53
CA LYS A 127 4.21 -3.90 10.36
C LYS A 127 4.11 -3.43 8.91
N THR A 128 3.79 -4.32 7.98
CA THR A 128 3.75 -4.02 6.54
C THR A 128 2.37 -4.34 5.98
N PHE A 129 1.86 -3.51 5.09
CA PHE A 129 0.64 -3.80 4.34
C PHE A 129 0.74 -3.26 2.92
N ALA A 130 -0.02 -3.85 1.99
CA ALA A 130 -0.13 -3.40 0.62
C ALA A 130 -1.55 -2.93 0.32
N VAL A 131 -1.68 -1.93 -0.53
CA VAL A 131 -2.93 -1.56 -1.17
C VAL A 131 -2.76 -1.70 -2.67
N CYS A 132 -3.62 -2.48 -3.31
CA CYS A 132 -3.67 -2.62 -4.76
C CYS A 132 -5.00 -2.06 -5.27
N LYS A 133 -4.97 -1.33 -6.37
CA LYS A 133 -6.12 -0.85 -7.10
C LYS A 133 -6.12 -1.49 -8.47
N VAL A 134 -7.17 -2.24 -8.78
CA VAL A 134 -7.36 -2.93 -10.05
C VAL A 134 -8.49 -2.24 -10.80
N ASN A 135 -8.20 -1.83 -12.04
CA ASN A 135 -9.19 -1.28 -12.95
C ASN A 135 -9.86 -2.45 -13.71
N ASN A 136 -11.19 -2.49 -13.71
CA ASN A 136 -12.00 -3.52 -14.38
C ASN A 136 -12.34 -3.12 -15.82
#